data_AF-A0A316NUH1-F1
#
_entry.id   AF-A0A316NUH1-F1
#
_cell.length_a   1.000
_cell.length_b   1.000
_cell.length_c   1.000
_cell.angle_alpha   90.00
_cell.angle_beta   90.00
_cell.angle_gamma   90.00
#
_symmetry.space_group_name_H-M   'P 1'
#
loop_
_entity.id
_entity.type
_entity.pdbx_description
1 polymer ?
#
loop_
_entity_poly.entity_id
_entity_poly.type
_entity_poly.pdbx_seq_one_letter_code
_entity_poly.pdbx_strand_id
1 'polypeptide(L)'
;MYDNIDWKQYPGFRNFLICIGIIGLVGFNLMEPSQQEFVCNTKRCEVVSKNFLGIVISNKKIKFSEIEKFEIAKSRQRHGSGRSSFKSDRYYLHADYKNGNTIMLMDTSNQARANDAFNRLNSALESGVVDINIKF
;
A
#
# COMPACT_ATOMS: atom_id res chain seq x y z
N MET A 1 0.52 6.70 -43.12
CA MET A 1 -0.24 7.93 -42.78
C MET A 1 -1.44 7.44 -42.00
N TYR A 2 -1.45 7.59 -40.67
CA TYR A 2 -2.59 7.17 -39.86
C TYR A 2 -3.71 8.17 -40.15
N ASP A 3 -4.79 7.71 -40.76
CA ASP A 3 -5.98 8.52 -40.97
C ASP A 3 -6.46 9.06 -39.62
N ASN A 4 -6.65 10.37 -39.56
CA ASN A 4 -7.32 11.03 -38.45
C ASN A 4 -8.77 10.51 -38.41
N ILE A 5 -9.01 9.48 -37.60
CA ILE A 5 -10.34 8.96 -37.32
C ILE A 5 -11.16 10.12 -36.75
N ASP A 6 -12.15 10.61 -37.49
CA ASP A 6 -13.10 11.59 -36.99
C ASP A 6 -14.11 10.89 -36.08
N TRP A 7 -13.78 10.82 -34.80
CA TRP A 7 -14.58 10.21 -33.74
C TRP A 7 -15.97 10.86 -33.54
N LYS A 8 -16.30 11.94 -34.27
CA LYS A 8 -17.66 12.49 -34.33
C LYS A 8 -18.61 11.65 -35.20
N GLN A 9 -18.09 10.83 -36.11
CA GLN A 9 -18.91 10.01 -37.02
C GLN A 9 -19.45 8.72 -36.36
N TYR A 10 -18.86 8.28 -35.24
CA TYR A 10 -19.27 7.07 -34.50
C TYR A 10 -19.50 7.37 -33.01
N PRO A 11 -20.50 8.20 -32.66
CA PRO A 11 -20.73 8.63 -31.27
C PRO A 11 -21.02 7.46 -30.33
N GLY A 12 -21.70 6.40 -30.81
CA GLY A 12 -21.97 5.20 -30.03
C GLY A 12 -20.72 4.40 -29.67
N PHE A 13 -19.80 4.21 -30.63
CA PHE A 13 -18.53 3.50 -30.40
C PHE A 13 -17.57 4.31 -29.53
N ARG A 14 -17.52 5.63 -29.72
CA ARG A 14 -16.78 6.56 -28.85
C ARG A 14 -17.28 6.50 -27.40
N ASN A 15 -18.60 6.55 -27.19
CA ASN A 15 -19.18 6.46 -25.84
C ASN A 15 -18.94 5.08 -25.21
N PHE A 16 -19.00 4.00 -26.01
CA PHE A 16 -18.68 2.65 -25.56
C PHE A 16 -17.23 2.52 -25.05
N LEU A 17 -16.26 3.07 -25.78
CA LEU A 17 -14.86 3.09 -25.35
C LEU A 17 -14.63 3.93 -24.09
N ILE A 18 -15.31 5.08 -23.97
CA ILE A 18 -15.26 5.91 -22.75
C ILE A 18 -15.84 5.12 -21.56
N CYS A 19 -16.97 4.44 -21.73
CA CYS A 19 -17.55 3.60 -20.68
C CYS A 19 -16.63 2.47 -20.24
N ILE A 20 -15.96 1.77 -21.17
CA ILE A 20 -14.96 0.76 -20.83
C ILE A 20 -13.81 1.38 -20.04
N GLY A 21 -13.31 2.54 -20.47
CA GLY A 21 -12.26 3.28 -19.76
C GLY A 21 -12.65 3.63 -18.33
N ILE A 22 -13.88 4.11 -18.11
CA ILE A 22 -14.39 4.46 -16.77
C ILE A 22 -14.54 3.20 -15.91
N ILE A 23 -15.13 2.12 -16.44
CA ILE A 23 -15.31 0.86 -15.68
C ILE A 23 -13.96 0.26 -15.32
N GLY A 24 -12.98 0.28 -16.23
CA GLY A 24 -11.62 -0.17 -15.96
C GLY A 24 -10.94 0.66 -14.87
N LEU A 25 -11.06 2.00 -14.92
CA LEU A 25 -10.50 2.89 -13.90
C LEU A 25 -11.14 2.65 -12.53
N VAL A 26 -12.47 2.49 -12.48
CA VAL A 26 -13.21 2.23 -11.24
C VAL A 26 -12.84 0.85 -10.69
N GLY A 27 -12.81 -0.19 -11.52
CA GLY A 27 -12.41 -1.54 -11.12
C GLY A 27 -10.98 -1.60 -10.56
N PHE A 28 -10.05 -0.88 -11.20
CA PHE A 28 -8.67 -0.77 -10.74
C PHE A 28 -8.57 -0.10 -9.36
N ASN A 29 -9.21 1.05 -9.17
CA ASN A 29 -9.24 1.74 -7.88
C ASN A 29 -9.92 0.93 -6.76
N LEU A 30 -10.83 0.01 -7.11
CA LEU A 30 -11.51 -0.87 -6.15
C LEU A 30 -10.68 -2.09 -5.75
N MET A 31 -9.76 -2.54 -6.62
CA MET A 31 -8.89 -3.69 -6.38
C MET A 31 -7.55 -3.31 -5.78
N GLU A 32 -7.09 -2.07 -5.97
CA GLU A 32 -5.84 -1.62 -5.36
C GLU A 32 -5.99 -1.41 -3.85
N PRO A 33 -5.04 -1.92 -3.04
CA PRO A 33 -5.00 -1.65 -1.61
C PRO A 33 -4.64 -0.19 -1.37
N SER A 34 -5.59 0.59 -0.87
CA SER A 34 -5.40 2.01 -0.57
C SER A 34 -5.17 2.29 0.93
N GLN A 35 -5.51 1.33 1.78
CA GLN A 35 -5.34 1.41 3.24
C GLN A 35 -4.70 0.12 3.73
N GLN A 36 -3.74 0.22 4.64
CA GLN A 36 -3.16 -0.93 5.33
C GLN A 36 -3.30 -0.72 6.84
N GLU A 37 -3.60 -1.77 7.57
CA GLU A 37 -3.69 -1.75 9.02
C GLU A 37 -2.88 -2.92 9.57
N PHE A 38 -2.00 -2.64 10.53
CA PHE A 38 -1.37 -3.67 11.34
C PHE A 38 -2.16 -3.83 12.63
N VAL A 39 -2.73 -5.01 12.84
CA VAL A 39 -3.51 -5.33 14.03
C VAL A 39 -2.88 -6.55 14.69
N CYS A 40 -2.36 -6.35 15.89
CA CYS A 40 -1.92 -7.39 16.79
C CYS A 40 -2.77 -7.32 18.05
N ASN A 41 -3.25 -8.46 18.53
CA ASN A 41 -3.87 -8.61 19.84
C ASN A 41 -3.63 -10.04 20.34
N THR A 42 -4.09 -10.36 21.56
CA THR A 42 -3.90 -11.68 22.18
C THR A 42 -4.45 -12.87 21.37
N LYS A 43 -5.30 -12.62 20.37
CA LYS A 43 -5.94 -13.66 19.53
C LYS A 43 -5.36 -13.72 18.11
N ARG A 44 -4.90 -12.60 17.55
CA ARG A 44 -4.46 -12.52 16.16
C ARG A 44 -3.41 -11.44 15.97
N CYS A 45 -2.48 -11.67 15.04
CA CYS A 45 -1.58 -10.65 14.54
C CYS A 45 -1.59 -10.71 13.02
N GLU A 46 -1.98 -9.63 12.36
CA GLU A 46 -2.22 -9.60 10.93
C GLU A 46 -2.03 -8.22 10.32
N VAL A 47 -1.59 -8.21 9.06
CA VAL A 47 -1.64 -7.03 8.19
C VAL A 47 -2.88 -7.15 7.33
N VAL A 48 -3.80 -6.20 7.49
CA VAL A 48 -5.05 -6.10 6.75
C VAL A 48 -4.89 -5.03 5.70
N SER A 49 -5.07 -5.38 4.44
CA SER A 49 -5.13 -4.43 3.33
C SER A 49 -6.59 -4.22 2.92
N LYS A 50 -7.00 -2.97 2.84
CA LYS A 50 -8.34 -2.54 2.43
C LYS A 50 -8.27 -1.69 1.18
N ASN A 51 -9.33 -1.73 0.37
CA ASN A 51 -9.49 -0.81 -0.76
C ASN A 51 -10.00 0.56 -0.29
N PHE A 52 -10.23 1.46 -1.25
CA PHE A 52 -10.71 2.81 -0.98
C PHE A 52 -12.08 2.86 -0.27
N LEU A 53 -12.92 1.85 -0.49
CA LEU A 53 -14.21 1.69 0.18
C LEU A 53 -14.12 1.06 1.58
N GLY A 54 -12.91 0.75 2.06
CA GLY A 54 -12.68 0.11 3.35
C GLY A 54 -12.96 -1.41 3.36
N ILE A 55 -13.18 -2.03 2.20
CA ILE A 55 -13.39 -3.47 2.07
C ILE A 55 -12.04 -4.17 2.17
N VAL A 56 -11.95 -5.21 3.01
CA VAL A 56 -10.75 -6.03 3.16
C VAL A 56 -10.48 -6.80 1.87
N ILE A 57 -9.33 -6.54 1.24
CA ILE A 57 -8.87 -7.23 0.03
C ILE A 57 -7.90 -8.35 0.38
N SER A 58 -7.06 -8.14 1.39
CA SER A 58 -6.05 -9.10 1.81
C SER A 58 -5.88 -9.08 3.32
N ASN A 59 -5.60 -10.25 3.88
CA ASN A 59 -5.22 -10.43 5.26
C ASN A 59 -4.03 -11.37 5.30
N LYS A 60 -2.88 -10.86 5.75
CA LYS A 60 -1.67 -11.65 5.94
C LYS A 60 -1.44 -11.85 7.43
N LYS A 61 -1.61 -13.10 7.87
CA LYS A 61 -1.32 -13.51 9.25
C LYS A 61 0.19 -13.43 9.50
N ILE A 62 0.54 -12.90 10.67
CA ILE A 62 1.89 -12.71 11.14
C ILE A 62 1.98 -13.35 12.53
N LYS A 63 3.15 -13.88 12.89
CA LYS A 63 3.42 -14.33 14.24
C LYS A 63 4.38 -13.35 14.89
N PHE A 64 3.87 -12.52 15.80
CA PHE A 64 4.67 -11.49 16.47
C PHE A 64 5.89 -12.08 17.19
N SER A 65 5.77 -13.28 17.73
CA SER A 65 6.88 -14.02 18.39
C SER A 65 8.04 -14.39 17.46
N GLU A 66 7.79 -14.46 16.15
CA GLU A 66 8.80 -14.75 15.13
C GLU A 66 9.47 -13.49 14.59
N ILE A 67 8.96 -12.29 14.93
CA ILE A 67 9.58 -11.02 14.58
C ILE A 67 10.80 -10.82 15.47
N GLU A 68 11.92 -10.46 14.84
CA GLU A 68 13.18 -10.13 15.50
C GLU A 68 13.29 -8.63 15.71
N LYS A 69 12.98 -7.84 14.68
CA LYS A 69 13.03 -6.38 14.72
C LYS A 69 12.13 -5.77 13.64
N PHE A 70 11.78 -4.51 13.82
CA PHE A 70 11.19 -3.69 12.76
C PHE A 70 12.25 -2.75 12.20
N GLU A 71 12.22 -2.53 10.88
CA GLU A 71 13.13 -1.63 10.18
C GLU A 71 12.35 -0.63 9.30
N ILE A 72 12.87 0.59 9.19
CA ILE A 72 12.36 1.60 8.27
C ILE A 72 13.40 1.86 7.17
N ALA A 73 12.99 1.65 5.93
CA ALA A 73 13.79 1.93 4.75
C ALA A 73 13.25 3.17 4.03
N LYS A 74 14.16 4.00 3.52
CA LYS A 74 13.83 5.15 2.66
C LYS A 74 14.27 4.86 1.24
N SER A 75 13.35 4.88 0.28
CA SER A 75 13.67 4.85 -1.14
C SER A 75 13.19 6.11 -1.83
N ARG A 76 14.00 6.61 -2.76
CA ARG A 76 13.66 7.78 -3.56
C ARG A 76 13.13 7.32 -4.91
N GLN A 77 11.81 7.33 -5.08
CA GLN A 77 11.18 6.94 -6.34
C GLN A 77 11.14 8.12 -7.31
N ARG A 78 11.46 7.85 -8.58
CA ARG A 78 11.35 8.81 -9.68
C ARG A 78 10.05 8.53 -10.43
N HIS A 79 9.14 9.48 -10.43
CA HIS A 79 7.89 9.41 -11.17
C HIS A 79 8.02 10.14 -12.50
N GLY A 80 7.53 9.51 -13.58
CA GLY A 80 7.57 10.05 -14.94
C GLY A 80 8.89 9.83 -15.68
N SER A 81 8.85 10.02 -17.01
CA SER A 81 10.00 9.90 -17.91
C SER A 81 10.42 11.27 -18.46
N GLY A 82 11.72 11.51 -18.60
CA GLY A 82 12.25 12.73 -19.24
C GLY A 82 12.34 13.96 -18.32
N ARG A 83 12.17 15.16 -18.89
CA ARG A 83 12.36 16.45 -18.20
C ARG A 83 11.29 16.77 -17.13
N SER A 84 10.14 16.12 -17.16
CA SER A 84 9.04 16.28 -16.21
C SER A 84 9.09 15.29 -15.04
N SER A 85 10.17 14.52 -14.89
CA SER A 85 10.27 13.56 -13.81
C SER A 85 10.44 14.25 -12.46
N PHE A 86 9.61 13.91 -11.47
CA PHE A 86 9.78 14.36 -10.09
C PHE A 86 10.26 13.21 -9.19
N LYS A 87 11.00 13.54 -8.14
CA LYS A 87 11.46 12.55 -7.15
C LYS A 87 10.61 12.70 -5.90
N SER A 88 10.02 11.61 -5.43
CA SER A 88 9.36 11.56 -4.12
C SER A 88 10.05 10.53 -3.23
N ASP A 89 10.18 10.90 -1.96
CA ASP A 89 10.65 9.98 -0.95
C ASP A 89 9.50 9.06 -0.52
N ARG A 90 9.78 7.76 -0.46
CA ARG A 90 8.89 6.70 0.02
C ARG A 90 9.55 6.01 1.19
N TYR A 91 8.79 5.81 2.25
CA TYR A 91 9.19 5.17 3.49
C TYR A 91 8.49 3.83 3.58
N TYR A 92 9.29 2.78 3.71
CA TYR A 92 8.84 1.40 3.82
C TYR A 92 9.14 0.91 5.21
N LEU A 93 8.14 0.33 5.86
CA LEU A 93 8.33 -0.35 7.12
C LEU A 93 8.37 -1.85 6.87
N HIS A 94 9.41 -2.50 7.37
CA HIS A 94 9.60 -3.94 7.28
C HIS A 94 9.59 -4.57 8.67
N ALA A 95 9.09 -5.80 8.75
CA ALA A 95 9.35 -6.68 9.88
C ALA A 95 10.32 -7.78 9.43
N ASP A 96 11.43 -7.88 10.15
CA ASP A 96 12.43 -8.92 9.96
C ASP A 96 12.13 -10.06 10.92
N TYR A 97 12.09 -11.27 10.39
CA TYR A 97 11.79 -12.48 11.14
C TYR A 97 13.09 -13.16 11.55
N LYS A 98 13.05 -13.89 12.66
CA LYS A 98 14.15 -14.72 13.17
C LYS A 98 14.68 -15.77 12.18
N ASN A 99 13.90 -16.10 11.14
CA ASN A 99 14.28 -17.03 10.08
C ASN A 99 14.96 -16.33 8.87
N GLY A 100 15.22 -15.02 8.95
CA GLY A 100 15.82 -14.23 7.88
C GLY A 100 14.83 -13.73 6.82
N ASN A 101 13.53 -14.06 6.93
CA ASN A 101 12.52 -13.53 6.03
C ASN A 101 12.15 -12.10 6.41
N THR A 102 11.75 -11.31 5.42
CA THR A 102 11.25 -9.95 5.64
C THR A 102 9.85 -9.79 5.04
N ILE A 103 9.01 -8.99 5.71
CA ILE A 103 7.70 -8.61 5.20
C ILE A 103 7.58 -7.09 5.19
N MET A 104 7.05 -6.54 4.11
CA MET A 104 6.65 -5.13 4.09
C MET A 104 5.31 -4.97 4.80
N LEU A 105 5.27 -4.06 5.78
CA LEU A 105 4.09 -3.75 6.59
C LEU A 105 3.41 -2.44 6.16
N MET A 106 4.19 -1.50 5.61
CA MET A 106 3.72 -0.16 5.23
C MET A 106 4.56 0.37 4.08
N ASP A 107 3.89 1.12 3.20
CA ASP A 107 4.49 2.00 2.19
C ASP A 107 3.78 3.37 2.26
N THR A 108 4.52 4.42 2.63
CA THR A 108 3.98 5.78 2.74
C THR A 108 4.96 6.84 2.24
N SER A 109 4.45 7.96 1.75
CA SER A 109 5.26 9.15 1.45
C SER A 109 5.44 10.07 2.67
N ASN A 110 4.76 9.79 3.78
CA ASN A 110 4.79 10.63 4.99
C ASN A 110 5.81 10.10 6.02
N GLN A 111 6.93 10.80 6.17
CA GLN A 111 7.99 10.44 7.12
C GLN A 111 7.53 10.42 8.57
N ALA A 112 6.72 11.40 9.00
CA ALA A 112 6.27 11.48 10.38
C ALA A 112 5.38 10.28 10.74
N ARG A 113 4.50 9.89 9.81
CA ARG A 113 3.66 8.70 9.95
C ARG A 113 4.50 7.41 10.02
N ALA A 114 5.53 7.32 9.19
CA ALA A 114 6.43 6.17 9.17
C ALA A 114 7.22 6.01 10.48
N ASN A 115 7.74 7.13 11.01
CA ASN A 115 8.47 7.15 12.27
C ASN A 115 7.56 6.84 13.48
N ASP A 116 6.34 7.38 13.51
CA ASP A 116 5.36 7.06 14.56
C ASP A 116 5.05 5.56 14.60
N ALA A 117 4.74 4.98 13.43
CA ALA A 117 4.49 3.55 13.31
C ALA A 117 5.68 2.70 13.76
N PHE A 118 6.89 3.05 13.31
CA PHE A 118 8.12 2.37 13.70
C PHE A 118 8.34 2.39 15.22
N ASN A 119 8.22 3.57 15.85
CA ASN A 119 8.42 3.71 17.29
C ASN A 119 7.40 2.91 18.10
N ARG A 120 6.12 2.94 17.68
CA ARG A 120 5.05 2.17 18.34
C ARG A 120 5.26 0.67 18.23
N LEU A 121 5.72 0.17 17.08
CA LEU A 121 5.97 -1.25 16.87
C LEU A 121 7.19 -1.76 17.63
N ASN A 122 8.30 -1.02 17.60
CA ASN A 122 9.50 -1.40 18.36
C ASN A 122 9.26 -1.34 19.88
N SER A 123 8.58 -0.30 20.37
CA SER A 123 8.22 -0.22 21.79
C SER A 123 7.33 -1.39 22.22
N ALA A 124 6.41 -1.83 21.37
CA ALA A 124 5.57 -2.99 21.65
C ALA A 124 6.35 -4.32 21.61
N LEU A 125 7.36 -4.44 20.74
CA LEU A 125 8.25 -5.60 20.68
C LEU A 125 9.09 -5.72 21.95
N GLU A 126 9.66 -4.61 22.42
CA GLU A 126 10.48 -4.55 23.64
C GLU A 126 9.66 -4.81 24.91
N SER A 127 8.42 -4.29 24.95
CA SER A 127 7.54 -4.44 26.11
C SER A 127 6.74 -5.75 26.14
N GLY A 128 6.74 -6.52 25.04
CA GLY A 128 5.92 -7.73 24.92
C GLY A 128 4.41 -7.45 24.88
N VAL A 129 3.99 -6.21 24.63
CA VAL A 129 2.58 -5.82 24.57
C VAL A 129 1.99 -6.25 23.23
N VAL A 130 0.94 -7.07 23.29
CA VAL A 130 0.34 -7.67 22.09
C VAL A 130 -0.81 -6.82 21.53
N ASP A 131 -1.37 -5.86 22.27
CA ASP A 131 -2.51 -5.05 21.79
C ASP A 131 -2.05 -3.80 21.03
N ILE A 132 -1.86 -3.97 19.72
CA ILE A 132 -1.33 -2.96 18.81
C ILE A 132 -2.31 -2.81 17.65
N ASN A 133 -2.81 -1.59 17.45
CA ASN A 133 -3.58 -1.24 16.26
C ASN A 133 -2.98 0.03 15.63
N ILE A 134 -2.41 -0.14 14.43
CA ILE A 134 -1.76 0.93 13.67
C ILE A 134 -2.37 0.95 12.28
N LYS A 135 -2.84 2.13 11.86
CA LYS A 135 -3.40 2.38 10.54
C LYS A 135 -2.43 3.19 9.69
N PHE A 136 -2.12 2.69 8.50
CA PHE A 136 -1.15 3.26 7.56
C PHE A 136 -1.79 4.09 6.45
#